data_AF-A0A917UXJ6-F1
#
_entry.id   AF-A0A917UXJ6-F1
#
_cell.length_a   1.000
_cell.length_b   1.000
_cell.length_c   1.000
_cell.angle_alpha   90.00
_cell.angle_beta   90.00
_cell.angle_gamma   90.00
#
_symmetry.space_group_name_H-M   'P 1'
#
loop_
_entity.id
_entity.type
_entity.pdbx_description
1 polymer ?
#
loop_
_entity_poly.entity_id
_entity_poly.type
_entity_poly.pdbx_seq_one_letter_code
_entity_poly.pdbx_strand_id
1 'polypeptide(L)'
;MSIKKQGGLMGQIEHDLLDEKPLDTLLRQLILLGGSAGSPELRSWAALELRGYGHDDDLPSYRKVNAPLQIDGAVPGGIVRHETIGSMDIPDFAREDVNELVPLRMGVSEIQSMVNQHRADRIVKLQPPGGADLVSYMNGTRQMNGHITSLYWSVSTIALEGVLDQIRTRLAELIAELRSGTPEGQILPTPAQAANAVNLVINGRGHRVNIAQASHGGTVTPEVSDAQPRFWTRARLVGASVVGLATVIGTFIAVLQFTF
;
A
#
# COMPACT_ATOMS: atom_id res chain seq x y z
N MET A 1 42.29 20.62 12.14
CA MET A 1 40.82 20.60 12.09
C MET A 1 40.36 20.18 10.69
N SER A 2 40.35 18.88 10.37
CA SER A 2 39.74 18.36 9.12
C SER A 2 39.67 16.81 9.15
N ILE A 3 38.65 16.26 9.81
CA ILE A 3 38.31 14.81 9.73
C ILE A 3 36.81 14.63 9.34
N LYS A 4 36.10 15.71 9.00
CA LYS A 4 34.62 15.69 8.88
C LYS A 4 34.06 15.34 7.48
N LYS A 5 34.87 14.91 6.52
CA LYS A 5 34.44 14.73 5.11
C LYS A 5 34.38 13.28 4.60
N GLN A 6 34.70 12.27 5.43
CA GLN A 6 34.88 10.88 4.97
C GLN A 6 33.68 9.93 5.13
N GLY A 7 32.53 10.41 5.61
CA GLY A 7 31.35 9.54 5.77
C GLY A 7 30.53 9.30 4.49
N GLY A 8 30.59 10.19 3.49
CA GLY A 8 29.63 10.18 2.37
C GLY A 8 28.16 10.24 2.83
N LEU A 9 27.21 10.41 1.90
CA LEU A 9 25.78 10.35 2.24
C LEU A 9 25.37 8.94 2.70
N MET A 10 26.04 7.90 2.19
CA MET A 10 25.82 6.51 2.60
C MET A 10 26.17 6.27 4.06
N GLY A 11 27.34 6.74 4.54
CA GLY A 11 27.71 6.60 5.95
C GLY A 11 26.87 7.45 6.90
N GLN A 12 26.30 8.56 6.40
CA GLN A 12 25.30 9.31 7.17
C GLN A 12 24.02 8.50 7.37
N ILE A 13 23.52 7.84 6.32
CA ILE A 13 22.33 6.97 6.42
C ILE A 13 22.61 5.79 7.36
N GLU A 14 23.79 5.18 7.29
CA GLU A 14 24.19 4.10 8.21
C GLU A 14 24.16 4.55 9.67
N HIS A 15 24.75 5.71 9.95
CA HIS A 15 24.74 6.28 11.28
C HIS A 15 23.32 6.60 11.76
N ASP A 16 22.52 7.27 10.93
CA ASP A 16 21.14 7.63 11.25
C ASP A 16 20.22 6.40 11.40
N LEU A 17 20.53 5.30 10.72
CA LEU A 17 19.84 4.02 10.88
C LEU A 17 20.12 3.40 12.25
N LEU A 18 21.39 3.39 12.68
CA LEU A 18 21.82 2.90 14.00
C LEU A 18 21.33 3.79 15.14
N ASP A 19 21.21 5.09 14.91
CA ASP A 19 20.63 6.07 15.84
C ASP A 19 19.09 6.05 15.87
N GLU A 20 18.47 5.08 15.20
CA GLU A 20 17.02 4.89 15.13
C GLU A 20 16.24 6.16 14.69
N LYS A 21 16.81 6.94 13.77
CA LYS A 21 16.13 8.13 13.25
C LYS A 21 14.76 7.76 12.64
N PRO A 22 13.81 8.72 12.62
CA PRO A 22 12.51 8.53 11.98
C PRO A 22 12.64 8.05 10.53
N LEU A 23 11.82 7.07 10.14
CA LEU A 23 11.91 6.40 8.85
C LEU A 23 11.71 7.36 7.67
N ASP A 24 10.87 8.37 7.83
CA ASP A 24 10.66 9.40 6.81
C ASP A 24 11.92 10.23 6.53
N THR A 25 12.74 10.47 7.55
CA THR A 25 14.03 11.16 7.42
C THR A 25 15.04 10.29 6.67
N LEU A 26 15.13 9.01 7.05
CA LEU A 26 15.99 8.05 6.37
C LEU A 26 15.62 7.87 4.89
N LEU A 27 14.33 7.75 4.58
CA LEU A 27 13.84 7.64 3.20
C LEU A 27 14.13 8.92 2.38
N ARG A 28 14.01 10.11 2.98
CA ARG A 28 14.42 11.37 2.31
C ARG A 28 15.91 11.39 2.00
N GLN A 29 16.77 10.92 2.91
CA GLN A 29 18.20 10.78 2.63
C GLN A 29 18.47 9.76 1.52
N LEU A 30 17.73 8.66 1.49
CA LEU A 30 17.86 7.66 0.43
C LEU A 30 17.46 8.20 -0.95
N ILE A 31 16.44 9.08 -1.03
CA ILE A 31 16.11 9.79 -2.27
C ILE A 31 17.29 10.67 -2.72
N LEU A 32 17.93 11.40 -1.81
CA LEU A 32 19.12 12.21 -2.12
C LEU A 32 20.30 11.33 -2.58
N LEU A 33 20.47 10.15 -1.98
CA LEU A 33 21.49 9.18 -2.39
C LEU A 33 21.22 8.66 -3.80
N GLY A 34 19.99 8.25 -4.09
CA GLY A 34 19.61 7.79 -5.42
C GLY A 34 19.74 8.88 -6.48
N GLY A 35 19.49 10.14 -6.13
CA GLY A 35 19.76 11.28 -7.02
C GLY A 35 21.25 11.46 -7.31
N SER A 36 22.08 11.38 -6.27
CA SER A 36 23.54 11.51 -6.40
C SER A 36 24.17 10.33 -7.15
N ALA A 37 23.67 9.11 -6.94
CA ALA A 37 24.11 7.89 -7.60
C ALA A 37 23.51 7.70 -9.01
N GLY A 38 22.58 8.56 -9.43
CA GLY A 38 21.89 8.44 -10.71
C GLY A 38 20.97 7.22 -10.84
N SER A 39 20.49 6.64 -9.73
CA SER A 39 19.56 5.50 -9.74
C SER A 39 18.11 5.97 -9.60
N PRO A 40 17.30 5.86 -10.67
CA PRO A 40 15.86 6.11 -10.56
C PRO A 40 15.16 5.06 -9.71
N GLU A 41 15.60 3.80 -9.70
CA GLU A 41 14.98 2.70 -8.96
C GLU A 41 15.03 2.96 -7.45
N LEU A 42 16.21 3.36 -6.94
CA LEU A 42 16.40 3.66 -5.52
C LEU A 42 15.54 4.85 -5.09
N ARG A 43 15.46 5.89 -5.93
CA ARG A 43 14.60 7.05 -5.68
C ARG A 43 13.12 6.68 -5.68
N SER A 44 12.69 5.87 -6.66
CA SER A 44 11.29 5.47 -6.81
C SER A 44 10.82 4.63 -5.64
N TRP A 45 11.61 3.65 -5.21
CA TRP A 45 11.27 2.85 -4.03
C TRP A 45 11.15 3.72 -2.78
N ALA A 46 12.16 4.55 -2.49
CA ALA A 46 12.14 5.43 -1.32
C ALA A 46 10.96 6.42 -1.34
N ALA A 47 10.60 6.89 -2.54
CA ALA A 47 9.47 7.76 -2.77
C ALA A 47 8.12 7.06 -2.51
N LEU A 48 7.94 5.83 -2.98
CA LEU A 48 6.72 5.04 -2.74
C LEU A 48 6.57 4.68 -1.27
N GLU A 49 7.65 4.32 -0.59
CA GLU A 49 7.61 4.09 0.86
C GLU A 49 7.20 5.37 1.62
N LEU A 50 7.74 6.52 1.21
CA LEU A 50 7.49 7.81 1.86
C LEU A 50 6.07 8.34 1.61
N ARG A 51 5.60 8.30 0.35
CA ARG A 51 4.35 8.93 -0.07
C ARG A 51 3.17 7.96 -0.14
N GLY A 52 3.45 6.66 -0.11
CA GLY A 52 2.47 5.62 -0.36
C GLY A 52 2.48 5.13 -1.81
N TYR A 53 1.73 4.06 -2.02
CA TYR A 53 1.55 3.33 -3.25
C TYR A 53 0.21 3.72 -3.89
N GLY A 54 0.23 4.03 -5.17
CA GLY A 54 -0.95 4.20 -5.99
C GLY A 54 -1.78 2.93 -6.11
N HIS A 55 -2.90 3.03 -6.82
CA HIS A 55 -3.80 1.90 -7.01
C HIS A 55 -3.16 0.79 -7.85
N ASP A 56 -2.49 1.20 -8.92
CA ASP A 56 -1.90 0.32 -9.94
C ASP A 56 -0.43 0.01 -9.66
N ASP A 57 0.14 0.56 -8.58
CA ASP A 57 1.49 0.26 -8.16
C ASP A 57 1.58 -1.15 -7.57
N ASP A 58 2.65 -1.86 -7.93
CA ASP A 58 3.04 -3.13 -7.33
C ASP A 58 3.31 -2.95 -5.84
N LEU A 59 2.49 -3.59 -5.01
CA LEU A 59 2.57 -3.50 -3.56
C LEU A 59 3.46 -4.63 -3.00
N PRO A 60 4.60 -4.32 -2.35
CA PRO A 60 5.47 -5.33 -1.76
C PRO A 60 4.75 -6.22 -0.75
N SER A 61 5.19 -7.48 -0.61
CA SER A 61 4.55 -8.45 0.28
C SER A 61 4.53 -8.00 1.74
N TYR A 62 5.60 -7.34 2.21
CA TYR A 62 5.67 -6.78 3.57
C TYR A 62 4.69 -5.63 3.82
N ARG A 63 4.06 -5.07 2.78
CA ARG A 63 2.97 -4.08 2.89
C ARG A 63 1.59 -4.73 2.99
N LYS A 64 1.50 -6.05 3.09
CA LYS A 64 0.23 -6.78 3.25
C LYS A 64 0.21 -7.44 4.63
N VAL A 65 -0.81 -7.12 5.42
CA VAL A 65 -0.96 -7.65 6.78
C VAL A 65 -2.26 -8.43 6.91
N ASN A 66 -2.26 -9.48 7.72
CA ASN A 66 -3.49 -10.19 8.05
C ASN A 66 -4.27 -9.42 9.10
N ALA A 67 -5.56 -9.21 8.89
CA ALA A 67 -6.47 -8.64 9.87
C ALA A 67 -7.88 -9.22 9.70
N PRO A 68 -8.59 -9.55 10.79
CA PRO A 68 -9.96 -10.00 10.71
C PRO A 68 -10.85 -8.90 10.16
N LEU A 69 -11.80 -9.29 9.32
CA LEU A 69 -12.87 -8.43 8.86
C LEU A 69 -13.97 -8.40 9.94
N GLN A 70 -14.40 -7.21 10.33
CA GLN A 70 -15.38 -7.02 11.41
C GLN A 70 -16.52 -6.10 10.98
N ILE A 71 -17.68 -6.33 11.59
CA ILE A 71 -18.85 -5.48 11.48
C ILE A 71 -19.27 -4.93 12.85
N ASP A 72 -19.78 -3.70 12.82
CA ASP A 72 -20.64 -3.17 13.88
C ASP A 72 -22.04 -2.98 13.29
N GLY A 73 -23.08 -3.15 14.10
CA GLY A 73 -24.45 -3.01 13.65
C GLY A 73 -25.49 -3.07 14.76
N ALA A 74 -26.74 -3.18 14.37
CA ALA A 74 -27.87 -3.35 15.27
C ALA A 74 -28.76 -4.50 14.81
N VAL A 75 -29.28 -5.27 15.75
CA VAL A 75 -30.25 -6.35 15.54
C VAL A 75 -31.47 -6.11 16.45
N PRO A 76 -32.63 -6.71 16.17
CA PRO A 76 -33.73 -6.71 17.13
C PRO A 76 -33.25 -7.29 18.47
N GLY A 77 -33.17 -6.43 19.49
CA GLY A 77 -32.69 -6.80 20.83
C GLY A 77 -31.33 -6.25 21.24
N GLY A 78 -30.58 -5.56 20.37
CA GLY A 78 -29.34 -4.92 20.80
C GLY A 78 -28.41 -4.39 19.71
N ILE A 79 -27.22 -3.98 20.16
CA ILE A 79 -26.11 -3.51 19.31
C ILE A 79 -25.07 -4.62 19.24
N VAL A 80 -24.61 -4.91 18.02
CA VAL A 80 -23.48 -5.81 17.76
C VAL A 80 -22.24 -4.95 17.52
N ARG A 81 -21.11 -5.32 18.14
CA ARG A 81 -19.84 -4.63 17.97
C ARG A 81 -18.69 -5.63 17.81
N HIS A 82 -17.76 -5.33 16.93
CA HIS A 82 -16.57 -6.10 16.65
C HIS A 82 -16.87 -7.57 16.31
N GLU A 83 -18.01 -7.83 15.67
CA GLU A 83 -18.33 -9.18 15.22
C GLU A 83 -17.43 -9.52 14.03
N THR A 84 -16.61 -10.55 14.19
CA THR A 84 -15.75 -11.04 13.12
C THR A 84 -16.58 -11.83 12.13
N ILE A 85 -16.44 -11.51 10.85
CA ILE A 85 -17.07 -12.20 9.73
C ILE A 85 -15.99 -12.80 8.83
N GLY A 86 -16.31 -13.93 8.20
CA GLY A 86 -15.44 -14.58 7.24
C GLY A 86 -15.64 -14.06 5.82
N SER A 87 -14.69 -14.36 4.93
CA SER A 87 -14.81 -14.01 3.50
C SER A 87 -16.06 -14.60 2.83
N MET A 88 -16.62 -15.69 3.36
CA MET A 88 -17.85 -16.30 2.83
C MET A 88 -19.11 -15.47 3.17
N ASP A 89 -19.08 -14.67 4.22
CA ASP A 89 -20.16 -13.76 4.60
C ASP A 89 -20.22 -12.52 3.69
N ILE A 90 -19.16 -12.29 2.91
CA ILE A 90 -19.07 -11.24 1.91
C ILE A 90 -19.65 -11.74 0.57
N PRO A 91 -20.46 -10.92 -0.14
CA PRO A 91 -20.93 -11.22 -1.49
C PRO A 91 -19.81 -11.62 -2.46
N ASP A 92 -20.06 -12.64 -3.30
CA ASP A 92 -19.07 -13.26 -4.20
C ASP A 92 -18.26 -12.23 -5.02
N PHE A 93 -18.93 -11.19 -5.55
CA PHE A 93 -18.30 -10.18 -6.39
C PHE A 93 -17.26 -9.30 -5.67
N ALA A 94 -17.26 -9.29 -4.34
CA ALA A 94 -16.38 -8.47 -3.51
C ALA A 94 -15.28 -9.29 -2.80
N ARG A 95 -15.38 -10.63 -2.78
CA ARG A 95 -14.46 -11.50 -2.01
C ARG A 95 -13.00 -11.43 -2.46
N GLU A 96 -12.76 -11.15 -3.73
CA GLU A 96 -11.40 -11.03 -4.28
C GLU A 96 -10.66 -9.82 -3.68
N ASP A 97 -11.37 -8.71 -3.51
CA ASP A 97 -10.79 -7.44 -3.06
C ASP A 97 -11.01 -7.15 -1.57
N VAL A 98 -12.01 -7.79 -0.95
CA VAL A 98 -12.35 -7.66 0.48
C VAL A 98 -12.17 -9.03 1.14
N ASN A 99 -10.96 -9.25 1.65
CA ASN A 99 -10.56 -10.44 2.37
C ASN A 99 -9.68 -10.06 3.58
N GLU A 100 -9.15 -11.04 4.32
CA GLU A 100 -8.36 -10.80 5.53
C GLU A 100 -6.93 -10.27 5.26
N LEU A 101 -6.49 -10.20 4.00
CA LEU A 101 -5.19 -9.67 3.63
C LEU A 101 -5.29 -8.18 3.27
N VAL A 102 -4.89 -7.32 4.21
CA VAL A 102 -5.03 -5.87 4.12
C VAL A 102 -3.86 -5.24 3.39
N PRO A 103 -4.07 -4.56 2.25
CA PRO A 103 -3.03 -3.81 1.55
C PRO A 103 -2.78 -2.45 2.21
N LEU A 104 -1.59 -2.24 2.78
CA LEU A 104 -1.17 -0.99 3.40
C LEU A 104 -0.50 -0.07 2.38
N ARG A 105 -1.32 0.69 1.66
CA ARG A 105 -0.87 1.58 0.58
C ARG A 105 -0.40 2.96 1.07
N MET A 106 -0.73 3.39 2.28
CA MET A 106 -0.31 4.71 2.78
C MET A 106 1.20 4.82 3.02
N GLY A 107 1.70 6.06 3.07
CA GLY A 107 3.09 6.36 3.38
C GLY A 107 3.48 6.01 4.82
N VAL A 108 4.77 5.82 5.08
CA VAL A 108 5.27 5.40 6.40
C VAL A 108 4.88 6.34 7.54
N SER A 109 4.81 7.65 7.30
CA SER A 109 4.42 8.62 8.32
C SER A 109 2.97 8.46 8.75
N GLU A 110 2.09 8.08 7.83
CA GLU A 110 0.69 7.83 8.14
C GLU A 110 0.53 6.53 8.95
N ILE A 111 1.24 5.46 8.56
CA ILE A 111 1.29 4.21 9.34
C ILE A 111 1.79 4.47 10.77
N GLN A 112 2.88 5.22 10.91
CA GLN A 112 3.44 5.59 12.21
C GLN A 112 2.46 6.43 13.04
N SER A 113 1.73 7.34 12.40
CA SER A 113 0.71 8.15 13.05
C SER A 113 -0.45 7.30 13.55
N MET A 114 -0.93 6.34 12.76
CA MET A 114 -1.97 5.39 13.17
C MET A 114 -1.53 4.59 14.39
N VAL A 115 -0.30 4.05 14.40
CA VAL A 115 0.28 3.36 15.56
C VAL A 115 0.28 4.26 16.80
N ASN A 116 0.72 5.51 16.66
CA ASN A 116 0.80 6.44 17.77
C ASN A 116 -0.57 6.83 18.35
N GLN A 117 -1.56 7.05 17.48
CA GLN A 117 -2.92 7.40 17.87
C GLN A 117 -3.64 6.23 18.56
N HIS A 118 -3.33 4.99 18.19
CA HIS A 118 -3.99 3.78 18.67
C HIS A 118 -3.12 2.99 19.67
N ARG A 119 -2.26 3.68 20.45
CA ARG A 119 -1.40 3.02 21.45
C ARG A 119 -2.19 2.35 22.59
N ALA A 120 -3.34 2.92 22.95
CA ALA A 120 -4.13 2.47 24.09
C ALA A 120 -5.06 1.29 23.74
N ASP A 121 -5.75 1.38 22.60
CA ASP A 121 -6.71 0.38 22.10
C ASP A 121 -6.06 -0.69 21.22
N ARG A 122 -4.84 -0.44 20.69
CA ARG A 122 -4.00 -1.37 19.93
C ARG A 122 -4.57 -1.83 18.60
N ILE A 123 -5.71 -1.28 18.17
CA ILE A 123 -6.44 -1.65 16.97
C ILE A 123 -6.71 -0.41 16.13
N VAL A 124 -6.45 -0.51 14.83
CA VAL A 124 -6.78 0.50 13.84
C VAL A 124 -7.89 -0.05 12.94
N LYS A 125 -9.02 0.67 12.89
CA LYS A 125 -10.13 0.31 11.99
C LYS A 125 -9.86 0.87 10.60
N LEU A 126 -9.52 0.01 9.64
CA LEU A 126 -9.33 0.39 8.24
C LEU A 126 -10.51 -0.06 7.39
N GLN A 127 -11.06 0.84 6.58
CA GLN A 127 -12.19 0.51 5.72
C GLN A 127 -11.73 -0.22 4.44
N PRO A 128 -12.35 -1.35 4.07
CA PRO A 128 -12.11 -1.98 2.78
C PRO A 128 -12.51 -1.09 1.59
N PRO A 129 -11.90 -1.29 0.41
CA PRO A 129 -12.33 -0.65 -0.83
C PRO A 129 -13.83 -0.85 -1.06
N GLY A 130 -14.56 0.24 -1.31
CA GLY A 130 -16.01 0.19 -1.53
C GLY A 130 -16.82 -0.25 -0.30
N GLY A 131 -16.24 -0.27 0.92
CA GLY A 131 -16.90 -0.80 2.12
C GLY A 131 -18.27 -0.19 2.41
N ALA A 132 -18.47 1.10 2.18
CA ALA A 132 -19.78 1.75 2.36
C ALA A 132 -20.84 1.27 1.34
N ASP A 133 -20.45 1.08 0.08
CA ASP A 133 -21.32 0.55 -0.97
C ASP A 133 -21.67 -0.92 -0.66
N LEU A 134 -20.69 -1.67 -0.17
CA LEU A 134 -20.86 -3.06 0.23
C LEU A 134 -21.82 -3.19 1.42
N VAL A 135 -21.68 -2.34 2.44
CA VAL A 135 -22.62 -2.27 3.58
C VAL A 135 -24.03 -1.94 3.09
N SER A 136 -24.17 -0.96 2.19
CA SER A 136 -25.47 -0.58 1.62
C SER A 136 -26.11 -1.74 0.85
N TYR A 137 -25.32 -2.46 0.06
CA TYR A 137 -25.77 -3.66 -0.64
C TYR A 137 -26.22 -4.75 0.34
N MET A 138 -25.40 -5.08 1.34
CA MET A 138 -25.70 -6.14 2.32
C MET A 138 -26.95 -5.84 3.16
N ASN A 139 -27.15 -4.58 3.57
CA ASN A 139 -28.38 -4.17 4.25
C ASN A 139 -29.61 -4.24 3.33
N GLY A 140 -29.43 -4.03 2.02
CA GLY A 140 -30.49 -4.07 1.02
C GLY A 140 -31.00 -5.47 0.68
N THR A 141 -30.18 -6.52 0.84
CA THR A 141 -30.59 -7.91 0.51
C THR A 141 -31.60 -8.52 1.47
N ARG A 142 -31.83 -7.90 2.65
CA ARG A 142 -32.73 -8.37 3.72
C ARG A 142 -32.44 -9.79 4.23
N GLN A 143 -31.26 -10.33 3.95
CA GLN A 143 -30.86 -11.66 4.44
C GLN A 143 -30.47 -11.63 5.93
N MET A 144 -30.02 -10.47 6.42
CA MET A 144 -29.73 -10.25 7.84
C MET A 144 -30.93 -9.67 8.58
N ASN A 145 -31.23 -10.23 9.75
CA ASN A 145 -32.19 -9.65 10.69
C ASN A 145 -31.53 -8.54 11.51
N GLY A 146 -31.11 -7.47 10.83
CA GLY A 146 -30.34 -6.37 11.42
C GLY A 146 -29.88 -5.34 10.39
N HIS A 147 -29.08 -4.40 10.85
CA HIS A 147 -28.51 -3.33 10.04
C HIS A 147 -27.03 -3.14 10.38
N ILE A 148 -26.16 -3.35 9.40
CA ILE A 148 -24.71 -3.09 9.51
C ILE A 148 -24.48 -1.59 9.44
N THR A 149 -23.75 -1.04 10.41
CA THR A 149 -23.36 0.37 10.45
C THR A 149 -21.93 0.60 9.99
N SER A 150 -21.05 -0.39 10.14
CA SER A 150 -19.67 -0.30 9.66
C SER A 150 -19.12 -1.67 9.31
N LEU A 151 -18.30 -1.72 8.27
CA LEU A 151 -17.48 -2.85 7.86
C LEU A 151 -16.03 -2.38 7.81
N TYR A 152 -15.14 -3.01 8.58
CA TYR A 152 -13.76 -2.61 8.68
C TYR A 152 -12.82 -3.79 8.92
N TRP A 153 -11.58 -3.68 8.45
CA TRP A 153 -10.48 -4.50 8.91
C TRP A 153 -10.02 -4.01 10.30
N SER A 154 -9.92 -4.95 11.23
CA SER A 154 -9.46 -4.69 12.59
C SER A 154 -7.95 -4.94 12.67
N VAL A 155 -7.15 -3.94 12.29
CA VAL A 155 -5.70 -4.10 12.10
C VAL A 155 -4.97 -3.85 13.41
N SER A 156 -4.16 -4.82 13.85
CA SER A 156 -3.32 -4.64 15.04
C SER A 156 -2.22 -3.62 14.81
N THR A 157 -2.01 -2.73 15.78
CA THR A 157 -0.85 -1.82 15.82
C THR A 157 0.48 -2.57 15.77
N ILE A 158 0.55 -3.78 16.30
CA ILE A 158 1.76 -4.64 16.24
C ILE A 158 2.07 -5.04 14.79
N ALA A 159 1.04 -5.33 13.98
CA ALA A 159 1.23 -5.65 12.56
C ALA A 159 1.72 -4.43 11.77
N LEU A 160 1.23 -3.24 12.10
CA LEU A 160 1.69 -1.97 11.51
C LEU A 160 3.13 -1.65 11.90
N GLU A 161 3.50 -1.84 13.18
CA GLU A 161 4.88 -1.72 13.66
C GLU A 161 5.79 -2.72 12.93
N GLY A 162 5.34 -3.96 12.72
CA GLY A 162 6.07 -4.96 11.95
C GLY A 162 6.34 -4.54 10.50
N VAL A 163 5.40 -3.85 9.85
CA VAL A 163 5.62 -3.30 8.49
C VAL A 163 6.68 -2.21 8.49
N LEU A 164 6.64 -1.29 9.47
CA LEU A 164 7.65 -0.22 9.61
C LEU A 164 9.04 -0.80 9.86
N ASP A 165 9.13 -1.85 10.67
CA ASP A 165 10.38 -2.57 10.96
C ASP A 165 10.93 -3.32 9.75
N GLN A 166 10.06 -3.95 8.95
CA GLN A 166 10.45 -4.54 7.67
C GLN A 166 11.03 -3.49 6.71
N ILE A 167 10.45 -2.29 6.63
CA ILE A 167 10.97 -1.23 5.75
C ILE A 167 12.35 -0.75 6.25
N ARG A 168 12.54 -0.62 7.57
CA ARG A 168 13.85 -0.30 8.18
C ARG A 168 14.88 -1.39 7.87
N THR A 169 14.48 -2.66 7.96
CA THR A 169 15.34 -3.80 7.62
C THR A 169 15.73 -3.78 6.14
N ARG A 170 14.79 -3.52 5.24
CA ARG A 170 15.08 -3.38 3.79
C ARG A 170 16.02 -2.21 3.51
N LEU A 171 15.86 -1.09 4.22
CA LEU A 171 16.80 0.02 4.12
C LEU A 171 18.21 -0.40 4.57
N ALA A 172 18.32 -1.14 5.67
CA ALA A 172 19.61 -1.67 6.16
C ALA A 172 20.27 -2.58 5.11
N GLU A 173 19.50 -3.54 4.58
CA GLU A 173 19.94 -4.47 3.53
C GLU A 173 20.36 -3.70 2.27
N LEU A 174 19.60 -2.70 1.82
CA LEU A 174 19.95 -1.86 0.68
C LEU A 174 21.28 -1.17 0.88
N ILE A 175 21.50 -0.55 2.04
CA ILE A 175 22.74 0.16 2.32
C ILE A 175 23.93 -0.81 2.39
N ALA A 176 23.75 -1.98 2.99
CA ALA A 176 24.77 -3.04 3.01
C ALA A 176 25.13 -3.53 1.59
N GLU A 177 24.14 -3.74 0.72
CA GLU A 177 24.36 -4.13 -0.68
C GLU A 177 25.04 -3.02 -1.49
N LEU A 178 24.65 -1.76 -1.29
CA LEU A 178 25.30 -0.62 -1.91
C LEU A 178 26.78 -0.50 -1.48
N ARG A 179 27.08 -0.76 -0.20
CA ARG A 179 28.46 -0.81 0.29
C ARG A 179 29.25 -1.94 -0.32
N SER A 180 28.70 -3.16 -0.30
CA SER A 180 29.36 -4.34 -0.86
C SER A 180 29.66 -4.16 -2.36
N GLY A 181 28.72 -3.55 -3.09
CA GLY A 181 28.85 -3.28 -4.51
C GLY A 181 29.76 -2.10 -4.87
N THR A 182 30.12 -1.22 -3.94
CA THR A 182 30.91 0.00 -4.21
C THR A 182 32.40 -0.25 -3.90
N PRO A 183 33.30 -0.26 -4.89
CA PRO A 183 34.73 -0.46 -4.69
C PRO A 183 35.36 0.50 -3.69
N GLU A 184 36.37 0.03 -2.95
CA GLU A 184 37.16 0.88 -2.06
C GLU A 184 37.79 2.05 -2.84
N GLY A 185 37.51 3.28 -2.39
CA GLY A 185 37.92 4.52 -3.06
C GLY A 185 36.82 5.21 -3.88
N GLN A 186 35.68 4.55 -4.12
CA GLN A 186 34.51 5.14 -4.76
C GLN A 186 33.51 5.64 -3.69
N ILE A 187 33.09 6.91 -3.80
CA ILE A 187 32.21 7.57 -2.80
C ILE A 187 30.73 7.24 -3.04
N LEU A 188 30.33 7.07 -4.30
CA LEU A 188 28.94 6.83 -4.72
C LEU A 188 28.85 5.59 -5.59
N PRO A 189 27.86 4.71 -5.41
CA PRO A 189 27.62 3.59 -6.31
C PRO A 189 27.28 4.11 -7.71
N THR A 190 27.61 3.33 -8.72
CA THR A 190 27.11 3.55 -10.08
C THR A 190 25.61 3.28 -10.14
N PRO A 191 24.88 3.84 -11.13
CA PRO A 191 23.46 3.54 -11.32
C PRO A 191 23.16 2.03 -11.40
N ALA A 192 24.04 1.27 -12.06
CA ALA A 192 23.89 -0.18 -12.21
C ALA A 192 24.05 -0.93 -10.88
N GLN A 193 25.03 -0.57 -10.05
CA GLN A 193 25.20 -1.14 -8.71
C GLN A 193 23.98 -0.84 -7.82
N ALA A 194 23.45 0.38 -7.90
CA ALA A 194 22.27 0.76 -7.14
C ALA A 194 20.98 0.06 -7.61
N ALA A 195 20.78 -0.07 -8.91
CA ALA A 195 19.65 -0.82 -9.46
C ALA A 195 19.72 -2.32 -9.07
N ASN A 196 20.92 -2.91 -9.06
CA ASN A 196 21.12 -4.28 -8.61
C ASN A 196 20.76 -4.47 -7.13
N ALA A 197 21.20 -3.57 -6.25
CA ALA A 197 20.86 -3.60 -4.83
C ALA A 197 19.33 -3.54 -4.62
N VAL A 198 18.62 -2.65 -5.33
CA VAL A 198 17.15 -2.57 -5.24
C VAL A 198 16.48 -3.86 -5.70
N ASN A 199 16.92 -4.43 -6.83
CA ASN A 199 16.34 -5.68 -7.34
C ASN A 199 16.60 -6.89 -6.44
N LEU A 200 17.75 -6.92 -5.77
CA LEU A 200 18.11 -7.95 -4.82
C LEU A 200 17.25 -7.87 -3.55
N VAL A 201 17.18 -6.69 -2.95
CA VAL A 201 16.59 -6.49 -1.61
C VAL A 201 15.08 -6.35 -1.64
N ILE A 202 14.53 -5.63 -2.64
CA ILE A 202 13.10 -5.30 -2.72
C ILE A 202 12.35 -6.34 -3.54
N ASN A 203 12.88 -6.71 -4.71
CA ASN A 203 12.20 -7.63 -5.62
C ASN A 203 12.53 -9.12 -5.34
N GLY A 204 13.37 -9.41 -4.34
CA GLY A 204 13.72 -10.76 -3.93
C GLY A 204 14.47 -11.59 -4.99
N ARG A 205 15.08 -10.95 -6.00
CA ARG A 205 15.78 -11.67 -7.10
C ARG A 205 17.18 -12.19 -6.71
N GLY A 206 17.47 -12.30 -5.42
CA GLY A 206 18.80 -12.67 -4.91
C GLY A 206 19.22 -14.13 -5.03
N HIS A 207 18.29 -15.03 -5.33
CA HIS A 207 18.58 -16.46 -5.37
C HIS A 207 18.10 -17.14 -6.66
N ARG A 208 18.24 -16.49 -7.82
CA ARG A 208 18.20 -17.17 -9.13
C ARG A 208 19.24 -16.60 -10.09
N VAL A 209 20.51 -16.71 -9.74
CA VAL A 209 21.57 -16.73 -10.76
C VAL A 209 21.51 -18.10 -11.44
N ASN A 210 20.62 -18.27 -12.40
CA ASN A 210 20.82 -19.27 -13.44
C ASN A 210 21.71 -18.61 -14.48
N ILE A 211 22.99 -18.97 -14.49
CA ILE A 211 23.84 -18.77 -15.66
C ILE A 211 23.31 -19.75 -16.72
N ALA A 212 22.23 -19.36 -17.40
CA ALA A 212 21.86 -19.98 -18.66
C ALA A 212 22.75 -19.36 -19.72
N GLN A 213 23.84 -20.07 -20.00
CA GLN A 213 24.63 -19.93 -21.21
C GLN A 213 23.67 -19.79 -22.40
N ALA A 214 23.88 -18.74 -23.21
CA ALA A 214 23.02 -18.42 -24.34
C ALA A 214 22.82 -19.64 -25.25
N SER A 215 21.57 -20.08 -25.39
CA SER A 215 21.13 -20.89 -26.51
C SER A 215 19.67 -20.56 -26.82
N HIS A 216 19.51 -19.90 -27.97
CA HIS A 216 18.29 -19.83 -28.79
C HIS A 216 17.11 -18.99 -28.29
N GLY A 217 17.07 -17.77 -28.85
CA GLY A 217 15.89 -17.08 -29.39
C GLY A 217 14.52 -17.46 -28.84
N GLY A 218 14.08 -16.73 -27.81
CA GLY A 218 12.68 -16.66 -27.41
C GLY A 218 12.31 -15.22 -27.13
N THR A 219 11.58 -14.60 -28.05
CA THR A 219 10.96 -13.28 -27.85
C THR A 219 9.82 -13.44 -26.84
N VAL A 220 9.97 -12.87 -25.65
CA VAL A 220 8.88 -12.80 -24.67
C VAL A 220 8.06 -11.54 -24.98
N THR A 221 6.89 -11.72 -25.58
CA THR A 221 5.85 -10.69 -25.62
C THR A 221 5.16 -10.65 -24.25
N PRO A 222 5.08 -9.51 -23.57
CA PRO A 222 4.28 -9.39 -22.35
C PRO A 222 2.81 -9.58 -22.72
N GLU A 223 2.15 -10.53 -22.05
CA GLU A 223 0.71 -10.69 -22.08
C GLU A 223 0.10 -9.49 -21.34
N VAL A 224 -0.53 -8.59 -22.10
CA VAL A 224 -1.34 -7.51 -21.54
C VAL A 224 -2.61 -8.17 -21.02
N SER A 225 -2.65 -8.43 -19.71
CA SER A 225 -3.83 -8.91 -19.03
C SER A 225 -4.86 -7.78 -19.00
N ASP A 226 -5.96 -7.93 -19.73
CA ASP A 226 -7.09 -7.00 -19.69
C ASP A 226 -7.63 -6.93 -18.26
N ALA A 227 -7.41 -5.80 -17.58
CA ALA A 227 -7.87 -5.58 -16.22
C ALA A 227 -9.40 -5.52 -16.19
N GLN A 228 -10.06 -6.58 -15.71
CA GLN A 228 -11.49 -6.56 -15.47
C GLN A 228 -11.83 -5.41 -14.50
N PRO A 229 -12.85 -4.58 -14.80
CA PRO A 229 -13.18 -3.44 -13.95
C PRO A 229 -13.76 -3.93 -12.62
N ARG A 230 -13.03 -3.62 -11.54
CA ARG A 230 -13.36 -3.93 -10.13
C ARG A 230 -14.73 -3.40 -9.73
N PHE A 231 -15.37 -4.04 -8.75
CA PHE A 231 -16.78 -3.78 -8.44
C PHE A 231 -17.03 -2.36 -7.93
N TRP A 232 -16.13 -1.75 -7.14
CA TRP A 232 -16.32 -0.37 -6.66
C TRP A 232 -16.11 0.66 -7.77
N THR A 233 -15.28 0.34 -8.78
CA THR A 233 -15.12 1.20 -9.96
C THR A 233 -16.41 1.20 -10.78
N ARG A 234 -17.07 0.04 -10.89
CA ARG A 234 -18.41 -0.07 -11.47
C ARG A 234 -19.48 0.63 -10.62
N ALA A 235 -19.46 0.46 -9.29
CA ALA A 235 -20.40 1.12 -8.39
C ALA A 235 -20.28 2.65 -8.46
N ARG A 236 -19.05 3.19 -8.52
CA ARG A 236 -18.81 4.63 -8.76
C ARG A 236 -19.31 5.07 -10.13
N LEU A 237 -19.12 4.27 -11.18
CA LEU A 237 -19.58 4.59 -12.52
C LEU A 237 -21.12 4.60 -12.60
N VAL A 238 -21.78 3.61 -11.99
CA VAL A 238 -23.24 3.52 -11.93
C VAL A 238 -23.81 4.65 -11.06
N GLY A 239 -23.20 4.95 -9.91
CA GLY A 239 -23.57 6.08 -9.07
C GLY A 239 -23.45 7.43 -9.80
N ALA A 240 -22.34 7.67 -10.51
CA ALA A 240 -22.16 8.86 -11.34
C ALA A 240 -23.19 8.95 -12.48
N SER A 241 -23.54 7.81 -13.08
CA SER A 241 -24.56 7.73 -14.13
C SER A 241 -25.96 8.02 -13.61
N VAL A 242 -26.31 7.50 -12.42
CA VAL A 242 -27.62 7.72 -11.79
C VAL A 242 -27.76 9.17 -11.32
N VAL A 243 -26.71 9.77 -10.74
CA VAL A 243 -26.70 11.19 -10.37
C VAL A 243 -26.78 12.08 -11.62
N GLY A 244 -26.02 11.76 -12.68
CA GLY A 244 -26.10 12.49 -13.95
C GLY A 244 -27.50 12.42 -14.59
N LEU A 245 -28.14 11.26 -14.57
CA LEU A 245 -29.51 11.09 -15.09
C LEU A 245 -30.53 11.85 -14.23
N ALA A 246 -30.38 11.84 -12.90
CA ALA A 246 -31.24 12.58 -11.98
C ALA A 246 -31.13 14.10 -12.18
N THR A 247 -29.94 14.63 -12.47
CA THR A 247 -29.77 16.06 -12.78
C THR A 247 -30.43 16.43 -14.11
N VAL A 248 -30.33 15.59 -15.14
CA VAL A 248 -30.98 15.85 -16.43
C VAL A 248 -32.51 15.79 -16.31
N ILE A 249 -33.05 14.82 -15.56
CA ILE A 249 -34.50 14.71 -15.31
C ILE A 249 -34.98 15.88 -14.44
N GLY A 250 -34.25 16.25 -13.39
CA GLY A 250 -34.57 17.41 -12.55
C GLY A 250 -34.58 18.73 -13.33
N THR A 251 -33.66 18.88 -14.29
CA THR A 251 -33.62 20.06 -15.16
C THR A 251 -34.82 20.08 -16.12
N PHE A 252 -35.23 18.92 -16.66
CA PHE A 252 -36.41 18.82 -17.53
C PHE A 252 -37.73 19.12 -16.80
N ILE A 253 -37.87 18.65 -15.55
CA ILE A 253 -39.04 18.93 -14.72
C ILE A 253 -39.09 20.42 -14.33
N ALA A 254 -37.95 21.04 -13.98
CA ALA A 254 -37.89 22.46 -13.64
C ALA A 254 -38.26 23.37 -14.83
N VAL A 255 -37.86 23.00 -16.05
CA VAL A 255 -38.20 23.77 -17.27
C VAL A 255 -39.67 23.63 -17.64
N LEU A 256 -40.27 22.45 -17.45
CA LEU A 256 -41.71 22.22 -17.68
C LEU A 256 -42.61 22.91 -16.65
N GLN A 257 -42.13 23.12 -15.42
CA GLN A 257 -42.87 23.90 -14.41
C GLN A 257 -42.79 25.42 -14.61
N PHE A 258 -41.87 25.90 -15.44
CA PHE A 258 -41.72 27.33 -15.76
C PHE A 258 -42.50 27.77 -17.02
N THR A 259 -43.19 26.84 -17.70
CA THR A 259 -43.91 27.09 -18.96
C THR A 259 -45.44 26.95 -18.86
N PHE A 260 -46.01 26.98 -17.64
CA PHE A 260 -47.44 27.12 -17.40
C PHE A 260 -47.73 28.23 -16.38
#